data_AF-A0A067QTC8-F1
#
_entry.id   AF-A0A067QTC8-F1
#
_cell.length_a   1.000
_cell.length_b   1.000
_cell.length_c   1.000
_cell.angle_alpha   90.00
_cell.angle_beta   90.00
_cell.angle_gamma   90.00
#
_symmetry.space_group_name_H-M   'P 1'
#
loop_
_entity.id
_entity.type
_entity.pdbx_description
1 polymer ?
#
loop_
_entity_poly.entity_id
_entity_poly.type
_entity_poly.pdbx_seq_one_letter_code
_entity_poly.pdbx_strand_id
1 'polypeptide(L)' 'MGLKGTHFATMEDITSNAMAELRKIPNEAFRRCFQQWQDRWSKCVRAQGSYFEGD' A
#
# COMPACT_ATOMS: atom_id res chain seq x y z
N MET A 1 6.43 15.12 -2.23
CA MET A 1 7.11 14.61 -3.44
C MET A 1 6.82 13.13 -3.48
N GLY A 2 6.12 12.63 -4.50
CA GLY A 2 5.79 11.20 -4.55
C GLY A 2 7.03 10.36 -4.88
N LEU A 3 7.07 9.11 -4.40
CA LEU A 3 8.15 8.17 -4.75
C LEU A 3 8.09 7.78 -6.24
N LYS A 4 6.88 7.63 -6.80
CA LYS A 4 6.70 7.23 -8.19
C LYS A 4 7.16 8.34 -9.15
N GLY A 5 8.02 7.98 -10.09
CA GLY A 5 8.51 8.88 -11.14
C GLY A 5 9.64 9.80 -10.69
N THR A 6 10.10 9.69 -9.44
CA THR A 6 11.21 10.49 -8.92
C THR A 6 12.51 9.70 -8.97
N HIS A 7 13.53 10.25 -9.62
CA HIS A 7 14.88 9.71 -9.58
C HIS A 7 15.63 10.28 -8.36
N PHE A 8 16.23 9.40 -7.56
CA PHE A 8 17.05 9.76 -6.41
C PHE A 8 18.50 9.39 -6.68
N ALA A 9 19.43 10.32 -6.43
CA ALA A 9 20.83 10.14 -6.78
C ALA A 9 21.58 9.22 -5.81
N THR A 10 21.11 9.11 -4.57
CA THR A 10 21.77 8.38 -3.49
C THR A 10 20.82 7.46 -2.74
N MET A 11 21.38 6.48 -2.02
CA MET A 11 20.62 5.60 -1.15
C MET A 11 20.01 6.37 0.03
N GLU A 12 20.73 7.38 0.54
CA GLU A 12 20.29 8.27 1.60
C GLU A 12 19.04 9.04 1.18
N ASP A 13 19.01 9.56 -0.05
CA ASP A 13 17.85 10.25 -0.60
C ASP A 13 16.64 9.33 -0.72
N ILE A 14 16.83 8.10 -1.21
CA ILE A 14 15.75 7.09 -1.30
C ILE A 14 15.17 6.82 0.08
N THR A 15 16.04 6.53 1.05
CA THR A 15 15.64 6.14 2.41
C THR A 15 14.92 7.29 3.12
N SER A 16 15.46 8.50 3.05
CA SER A 16 14.88 9.69 3.67
C SER A 16 13.50 10.01 3.10
N ASN A 17 13.36 10.00 1.77
CA ASN A 17 12.08 10.27 1.12
C ASN A 17 11.05 9.16 1.38
N ALA A 18 11.44 7.89 1.32
CA ALA A 18 10.54 6.77 1.64
C ALA A 18 10.04 6.87 3.09
N MET A 19 10.93 7.14 4.05
CA MET A 19 10.56 7.34 5.44
C MET A 19 9.64 8.54 5.65
N ALA A 20 9.87 9.64 4.92
CA ALA A 20 9.01 10.82 4.98
C ALA A 20 7.59 10.50 4.47
N GLU A 21 7.45 9.75 3.38
CA GLU A 21 6.14 9.32 2.87
C GLU A 21 5.45 8.32 3.80
N LEU A 22 6.17 7.34 4.35
CA LEU A 22 5.61 6.39 5.31
C LEU A 22 5.08 7.09 6.57
N ARG A 23 5.79 8.09 7.09
CA ARG A 23 5.37 8.86 8.28
C ARG A 23 4.11 9.71 8.05
N LYS A 24 3.75 10.00 6.79
CA LYS A 24 2.51 10.73 6.47
C LYS A 24 1.27 9.84 6.53
N ILE A 25 1.43 8.52 6.56
CA ILE A 25 0.30 7.60 6.62
C ILE A 25 -0.34 7.70 8.01
N PRO A 26 -1.61 8.13 8.12
CA PRO A 26 -2.25 8.26 9.42
C PRO A 26 -2.58 6.88 10.00
N ASN A 27 -2.64 6.77 11.33
CA ASN A 27 -3.01 5.54 12.04
C ASN A 27 -4.34 4.94 11.56
N GLU A 28 -5.31 5.79 11.21
CA GLU A 28 -6.60 5.36 10.67
C GLU A 28 -6.47 4.63 9.33
N ALA A 29 -5.52 5.02 8.47
CA ALA A 29 -5.30 4.33 7.21
C ALA A 29 -4.89 2.87 7.44
N PHE A 30 -4.07 2.59 8.46
CA PHE A 30 -3.73 1.21 8.83
C PHE A 30 -4.96 0.43 9.30
N ARG A 31 -5.82 1.02 10.15
CA ARG A 31 -7.08 0.39 10.59
C ARG A 31 -7.98 0.05 9.40
N ARG A 32 -8.13 0.99 8.46
CA ARG A 32 -8.91 0.77 7.24
C ARG A 32 -8.32 -0.32 6.36
N CYS A 33 -7.00 -0.40 6.23
CA CYS A 33 -6.33 -1.47 5.49
C CYS A 33 -6.65 -2.86 6.07
N PHE A 34 -6.68 -3.01 7.41
CA PHE A 34 -7.06 -4.28 8.04
C PHE A 34 -8.52 -4.66 7.77
N GLN A 35 -9.44 -3.69 7.76
CA GLN A 35 -10.84 -3.94 7.39
C GLN A 35 -10.96 -4.39 5.92
N GLN A 36 -10.31 -3.66 5.01
CA GLN A 36 -10.31 -4.00 3.58
C GLN A 36 -9.69 -5.38 3.32
N TRP A 37 -8.67 -5.75 4.08
CA TRP A 37 -8.06 -7.08 3.98
C TRP A 37 -9.05 -8.20 4.31
N GLN A 38 -9.88 -8.04 5.35
CA GLN A 38 -10.94 -9.01 5.68
C GLN A 38 -11.99 -9.11 4.56
N ASP A 39 -12.38 -7.97 3.99
CA ASP A 39 -13.33 -7.95 2.87
C ASP A 39 -12.74 -8.64 1.62
N ARG A 40 -11.44 -8.43 1.34
CA ARG A 40 -10.71 -9.11 0.25
C ARG A 40 -10.59 -10.61 0.50
N TRP A 41 -10.43 -11.05 1.75
CA TRP A 41 -10.49 -12.48 2.09
C TRP A 41 -11.85 -13.06 1.68
N SER A 42 -12.96 -12.43 2.10
CA SER A 42 -14.30 -12.91 1.72
C SER A 42 -14.50 -12.97 0.20
N LYS A 43 -13.97 -11.99 -0.54
CA LYS A 43 -13.97 -12.01 -2.01
C LYS A 43 -13.18 -13.20 -2.56
N CYS A 44 -11.99 -13.47 -2.04
CA CYS A 44 -11.15 -14.61 -2.43
C CYS A 44 -11.89 -15.95 -2.25
N VAL A 45 -12.57 -16.14 -1.11
CA VAL A 45 -13.36 -17.34 -0.83
C VAL A 45 -14.50 -17.48 -1.86
N ARG A 46 -15.25 -16.41 -2.15
CA ARG A 46 -16.31 -16.44 -3.16
C ARG A 46 -15.79 -16.72 -4.58
N ALA A 47 -14.60 -16.22 -4.89
CA ALA A 47 -13.91 -16.47 -6.15
C ALA A 47 -13.24 -17.85 -6.22
N GLN A 48 -13.39 -18.69 -5.18
CA GLN A 48 -12.76 -20.01 -5.07
C GLN A 48 -11.24 -19.95 -5.26
N GLY A 49 -10.61 -18.90 -4.72
CA GLY A 49 -9.17 -18.67 -4.84
C GLY A 49 -8.73 -17.97 -6.14
N SER A 50 -9.64 -17.68 -7.07
CA SER A 50 -9.33 -16.90 -8.27
C SER A 50 -9.07 -15.42 -7.95
N TYR A 51 -8.30 -14.74 -8.79
CA TYR A 51 -8.19 -13.28 -8.75
C TYR A 51 -9.57 -12.64 -9.02
N PHE A 52 -9.88 -11.56 -8.32
CA PHE A 52 -11.21 -10.93 -8.31
C PHE A 52 -11.16 -9.40 -8.49
N GLU A 53 -10.01 -8.86 -8.89
CA GLU A 53 -9.78 -7.41 -9.08
C GLU A 53 -9.25 -7.07 -10.50
N GLY A 54 -9.50 -7.95 -11.48
CA GLY A 54 -9.27 -7.67 -12.91
C GLY A 54 -10.56 -7.18 -13.60
N ASP A 55 -10.40 -6.39 -14.67
CA ASP A 55 -11.46 -5.61 -15.37
C ASP A 55 -12.85 -6.28 -15.49
#